data_AF-A0A941YYC2-F1
#
_entry.id   AF-A0A941YYC2-F1
#
_cell.length_a   1.000
_cell.length_b   1.000
_cell.length_c   1.000
_cell.angle_alpha   90.00
_cell.angle_beta   90.00
_cell.angle_gamma   90.00
#
_symmetry.space_group_name_H-M   'P 1'
#
loop_
_entity.id
_entity.type
_entity.pdbx_description
1 polymer ?
#
loop_
_entity_poly.entity_id
_entity_poly.type
_entity_poly.pdbx_seq_one_letter_code
_entity_poly.pdbx_strand_id
1 'polypeptide(L)'
;MDGAQQAAIHQALMTVQHAVTRMSFRGCDQDDLTEAIDRVEEQLHVPHPNASLISQFLNSIARSLRAQPEAREACLAIEDAIGKAGLPSTWQTGI
;
A
#
# COMPACT_ATOMS: atom_id res chain seq x y z
N MET A 1 -11.10 -4.98 11.97
CA MET A 1 -9.87 -5.45 11.30
C MET A 1 -9.08 -6.18 12.35
N ASP A 2 -8.75 -7.44 12.11
CA ASP A 2 -8.11 -8.31 13.10
C ASP A 2 -6.57 -8.25 12.98
N GLY A 3 -5.85 -8.69 14.01
CA GLY A 3 -4.39 -8.60 14.06
C GLY A 3 -3.66 -9.26 12.88
N ALA A 4 -4.21 -10.35 12.33
CA ALA A 4 -3.67 -11.00 11.14
C ALA A 4 -3.81 -10.13 9.88
N GLN A 5 -4.91 -9.38 9.76
CA GLN A 5 -5.14 -8.47 8.63
C GLN A 5 -4.22 -7.25 8.72
N GLN A 6 -4.05 -6.69 9.93
CA GLN A 6 -3.08 -5.63 10.19
C GLN A 6 -1.65 -6.06 9.83
N ALA A 7 -1.24 -7.27 10.26
CA ALA A 7 0.08 -7.80 9.94
C ALA A 7 0.28 -7.98 8.43
N ALA A 8 -0.73 -8.48 7.70
CA ALA A 8 -0.65 -8.62 6.25
C ALA A 8 -0.46 -7.26 5.53
N ILE A 9 -1.20 -6.24 5.95
CA ILE A 9 -1.08 -4.88 5.40
C ILE A 9 0.29 -4.28 5.72
N HIS A 10 0.76 -4.42 6.96
CA HIS A 10 2.08 -3.95 7.37
C HIS A 10 3.21 -4.60 6.53
N GLN A 11 3.16 -5.91 6.29
CA GLN A 11 4.15 -6.59 5.45
C GLN A 11 4.12 -6.12 4.00
N ALA A 12 2.94 -5.82 3.45
CA ALA A 12 2.82 -5.23 2.13
C ALA A 12 3.46 -3.83 2.08
N LEU A 13 3.24 -3.00 3.09
CA LEU A 13 3.82 -1.65 3.17
C LEU A 13 5.35 -1.69 3.31
N MET A 14 5.91 -2.62 4.08
CA MET A 14 7.36 -2.85 4.14
C MET A 14 7.93 -3.21 2.76
N THR A 15 7.21 -4.03 1.98
CA THR A 15 7.62 -4.40 0.61
C THR A 15 7.59 -3.17 -0.31
N VAL A 16 6.57 -2.32 -0.18
CA VAL A 16 6.47 -1.05 -0.91
C VAL A 16 7.63 -0.13 -0.55
N GLN A 17 7.89 0.10 0.74
CA GLN A 17 8.97 0.98 1.20
C GLN A 17 10.33 0.53 0.66
N HIS A 18 10.56 -0.79 0.60
CA HIS A 18 11.79 -1.36 0.06
C HIS A 18 11.89 -1.24 -1.48
N ALA A 19 10.76 -1.23 -2.19
CA ALA A 19 10.74 -0.94 -3.62
C ALA A 19 11.04 0.55 -3.87
N VAL A 20 10.35 1.44 -3.16
CA VAL A 20 10.49 2.89 -3.25
C VAL A 20 11.93 3.34 -2.96
N THR A 21 12.57 2.80 -1.92
CA THR A 21 13.96 3.16 -1.54
C THR A 21 15.02 2.66 -2.51
N ARG A 22 14.73 1.61 -3.30
CA ARG A 22 15.66 1.05 -4.30
C ARG A 22 15.49 1.66 -5.68
N MET A 23 14.37 2.34 -5.93
CA MET A 23 14.09 3.01 -7.20
C MET A 23 14.80 4.37 -7.26
N SER A 24 15.42 4.68 -8.40
CA SER A 24 15.88 6.05 -8.70
C SER A 24 14.70 6.92 -9.15
N PHE A 25 13.77 7.21 -8.24
CA PHE A 25 12.71 8.20 -8.51
C PHE A 25 13.34 9.59 -8.64
N ARG A 26 13.16 10.25 -9.79
CA ARG A 26 13.45 11.68 -9.93
C ARG A 26 12.23 12.50 -9.54
N GLY A 27 12.18 12.92 -8.27
CA GLY A 27 11.60 14.21 -7.87
C GLY A 27 10.08 14.33 -7.69
N CYS A 28 9.26 13.31 -7.98
CA CYS A 28 7.84 13.29 -7.63
C CYS A 28 7.46 11.86 -7.22
N ASP A 29 6.51 11.73 -6.31
CA ASP A 29 5.92 10.49 -5.78
C ASP A 29 6.66 9.74 -4.66
N GLN A 30 7.97 9.83 -4.45
CA GLN A 30 8.60 9.08 -3.33
C GLN A 30 8.17 9.60 -1.95
N ASP A 31 8.13 10.92 -1.77
CA ASP A 31 7.70 11.55 -0.52
C ASP A 31 6.20 11.31 -0.29
N ASP A 32 5.38 11.47 -1.34
CA ASP A 32 3.93 11.20 -1.30
C ASP A 32 3.63 9.72 -1.00
N LEU A 33 4.40 8.79 -1.58
CA LEU A 33 4.28 7.36 -1.29
C LEU A 33 4.70 7.04 0.14
N THR A 34 5.77 7.67 0.62
CA THR A 34 6.23 7.49 2.01
C THR A 34 5.18 8.04 2.98
N GLU A 35 4.63 9.23 2.73
CA GLU A 35 3.53 9.78 3.51
C GLU A 35 2.30 8.85 3.47
N ALA A 36 1.91 8.36 2.30
CA ALA A 36 0.81 7.42 2.18
C ALA A 36 1.04 6.11 2.96
N ILE A 37 2.28 5.60 2.98
CA ILE A 37 2.67 4.45 3.79
C ILE A 37 2.51 4.77 5.28
N ASP A 38 3.08 5.89 5.73
CA ASP A 38 3.01 6.33 7.13
C ASP A 38 1.56 6.50 7.59
N ARG A 39 0.69 7.10 6.75
CA ARG A 39 -0.73 7.24 7.05
C ARG A 39 -1.44 5.90 7.24
N VAL A 40 -1.11 4.89 6.42
CA VAL A 40 -1.70 3.56 6.57
C VAL A 40 -1.19 2.93 7.86
N GLU A 41 0.12 3.01 8.13
CA GLU A 41 0.74 2.50 9.36
C GLU A 41 0.11 3.14 10.61
N GLU A 42 -0.09 4.46 10.65
CA GLU A 42 -0.81 5.16 11.72
C GLU A 42 -2.20 4.56 11.94
N GLN A 43 -2.95 4.30 10.85
CA GLN A 43 -4.28 3.69 10.93
C GLN A 43 -4.25 2.24 11.41
N LEU A 44 -3.14 1.51 11.22
CA LEU A 44 -3.00 0.15 11.78
C LEU A 44 -2.85 0.17 13.31
N HIS A 45 -2.27 1.23 13.87
CA HIS A 45 -1.96 1.33 15.30
C HIS A 45 -3.08 1.94 16.15
N VAL A 46 -4.12 2.51 15.53
CA VAL A 46 -5.28 3.04 16.28
C VAL A 46 -6.22 1.91 16.76
N PRO A 47 -6.97 2.12 17.87
CA PRO A 47 -7.89 1.12 18.41
C PRO A 47 -9.00 0.68 17.45
N HIS A 48 -9.38 1.55 16.51
CA HIS A 48 -10.41 1.29 15.51
C HIS A 48 -9.92 1.72 14.12
N PRO A 49 -9.15 0.85 13.42
CA PRO A 49 -8.63 1.15 12.09
C PRO A 49 -9.74 1.46 11.10
N ASN A 50 -9.60 2.55 10.35
CA ASN A 50 -10.52 2.87 9.27
C ASN A 50 -10.17 2.07 8.01
N ALA A 51 -10.81 0.91 7.86
CA ALA A 51 -10.63 -0.01 6.74
C ALA A 51 -10.86 0.65 5.36
N SER A 52 -11.82 1.57 5.24
CA SER A 52 -12.07 2.30 3.99
C SER A 52 -10.94 3.25 3.63
N LEU A 53 -10.39 3.95 4.62
CA LEU A 53 -9.25 4.85 4.43
C LEU A 53 -7.99 4.05 4.05
N ILE A 54 -7.72 2.95 4.76
CA ILE A 54 -6.62 2.04 4.44
C ILE A 54 -6.74 1.51 3.02
N SER A 55 -7.93 1.02 2.63
CA SER A 55 -8.18 0.55 1.26
C SER A 55 -7.93 1.64 0.22
N GLN A 56 -8.37 2.88 0.47
CA GLN A 56 -8.14 3.98 -0.46
C GLN A 56 -6.64 4.26 -0.66
N PHE A 57 -5.87 4.35 0.42
CA PHE A 57 -4.43 4.58 0.33
C PHE A 57 -3.69 3.42 -0.35
N LEU A 58 -3.98 2.17 0.02
CA LEU A 58 -3.38 1.00 -0.62
C LEU A 58 -3.62 0.97 -2.14
N ASN A 59 -4.85 1.28 -2.56
CA ASN A 59 -5.18 1.38 -3.99
C ASN A 59 -4.47 2.55 -4.68
N SER A 60 -4.29 3.68 -3.99
CA SER A 60 -3.54 4.82 -4.52
C SER A 60 -2.05 4.47 -4.71
N ILE A 61 -1.43 3.88 -3.68
CA ILE A 61 -0.04 3.43 -3.70
C ILE A 61 0.18 2.44 -4.86
N ALA A 62 -0.65 1.40 -4.94
CA ALA A 62 -0.55 0.41 -6.02
C ALA A 62 -0.72 1.04 -7.42
N ARG A 63 -1.61 2.04 -7.56
CA ARG A 63 -1.79 2.76 -8.82
C ARG A 63 -0.57 3.60 -9.20
N SER A 64 0.08 4.27 -8.26
CA SER A 64 1.32 5.01 -8.53
C SER A 64 2.48 4.08 -8.89
N LEU A 65 2.58 2.93 -8.22
CA LEU A 65 3.64 1.95 -8.47
C LEU A 65 3.45 1.15 -9.76
N ARG A 66 2.23 1.01 -10.29
CA ARG A 66 1.94 0.17 -11.46
C ARG A 66 2.72 0.54 -12.73
N ALA A 67 3.10 1.81 -12.86
CA ALA A 67 3.83 2.30 -14.01
C ALA A 67 5.30 1.83 -14.01
N GLN A 68 5.78 1.32 -12.87
CA GLN A 68 7.16 0.95 -12.67
C GLN A 68 7.31 -0.58 -12.62
N PRO A 69 8.09 -1.19 -13.54
CA PRO A 69 8.28 -2.63 -13.56
C PRO A 69 8.98 -3.16 -12.30
N GLU A 70 9.85 -2.36 -11.68
CA GLU A 70 10.60 -2.76 -10.49
C GLU A 70 9.73 -2.77 -9.21
N ALA A 71 8.54 -2.15 -9.23
CA ALA A 71 7.59 -2.16 -8.11
C ALA A 71 6.49 -3.22 -8.28
N ARG A 72 6.59 -4.09 -9.28
CA ARG A 72 5.60 -5.15 -9.52
C ARG A 72 5.40 -6.04 -8.30
N GLU A 73 6.47 -6.40 -7.60
CA GLU A 73 6.38 -7.20 -6.37
C GLU A 73 5.59 -6.46 -5.28
N ALA A 74 5.79 -5.15 -5.14
CA ALA A 74 5.05 -4.33 -4.19
C ALA A 74 3.56 -4.24 -4.54
N CYS A 75 3.20 -4.08 -5.81
CA CYS A 75 1.80 -4.10 -6.24
C CYS A 75 1.11 -5.45 -5.95
N LEU A 76 1.82 -6.57 -6.13
CA LEU A 76 1.30 -7.90 -5.80
C LEU A 76 1.13 -8.09 -4.28
N ALA A 77 2.06 -7.57 -3.49
CA ALA A 77 1.95 -7.60 -2.03
C ALA A 77 0.75 -6.79 -1.53
N ILE A 78 0.48 -5.62 -2.13
CA ILE A 78 -0.71 -4.83 -1.83
C ILE A 78 -1.99 -5.59 -2.19
N GLU A 79 -2.04 -6.20 -3.38
CA GLU A 79 -3.21 -6.98 -3.82
C GLU A 79 -3.51 -8.13 -2.85
N ASP A 80 -2.49 -8.89 -2.47
CA ASP A 80 -2.62 -9.98 -1.50
C ASP A 80 -3.10 -9.47 -0.13
N ALA A 81 -2.57 -8.35 0.35
CA ALA A 81 -3.00 -7.76 1.61
C ALA A 81 -4.46 -7.25 1.56
N ILE A 82 -4.86 -6.60 0.47
CA ILE A 82 -6.24 -6.17 0.22
C ILE A 82 -7.18 -7.39 0.26
N GLY A 83 -6.81 -8.47 -0.44
CA GLY A 83 -7.58 -9.72 -0.47
C GLY A 83 -7.71 -10.38 0.91
N LYS A 84 -6.61 -10.50 1.66
CA LYS A 84 -6.61 -11.04 3.03
C LYS A 84 -7.40 -10.19 4.02
N ALA A 85 -7.40 -8.89 3.83
CA ALA A 85 -8.15 -7.96 4.67
C ALA A 85 -9.64 -7.83 4.25
N GLY A 86 -10.05 -8.45 3.13
CA GLY A 86 -11.40 -8.33 2.59
C GLY A 86 -11.73 -6.92 2.10
N LEU A 87 -10.71 -6.16 1.71
CA LEU A 87 -10.85 -4.79 1.22
C LEU A 87 -11.12 -4.79 -0.30
N PRO A 88 -11.77 -3.75 -0.84
CA PRO A 88 -11.96 -3.65 -2.28
C PRO A 88 -10.63 -3.31 -3.00
N SER A 89 -10.26 -4.12 -4.00
CA SER A 89 -9.22 -3.79 -4.97
C SER A 89 -9.83 -3.03 -6.15
N THR A 90 -9.36 -1.80 -6.37
CA THR A 90 -9.84 -0.86 -7.40
C THR A 90 -8.71 -0.27 -8.24
N TRP A 91 -7.46 -0.55 -7.89
CA TRP A 91 -6.30 -0.02 -8.60
C TRP A 91 -6.07 -0.69 -9.97
N GLN A 92 -6.52 -1.94 -10.13
CA GLN A 92 -6.46 -2.69 -11.38
C GLN A 92 -7.53 -2.28 -12.40
N THR A 93 -8.66 -1.72 -11.96
CA THR A 93 -9.82 -1.41 -12.82
C THR A 93 -9.83 0.00 -13.41
N GLY A 94 -8.74 0.77 -13.31
CA GLY A 94 -8.68 2.14 -13.85
C GLY A 94 -7.79 2.27 -15.09
N ILE A 95 -8.41 2.48 -16.25
CA ILE A 95 -7.79 3.18 -17.40
C ILE A 95 -7.83 4.68 -17.08
#